data_AF-R6JNV7-F1
#
_entry.id   AF-R6JNV7-F1
#
_cell.length_a   1.000
_cell.length_b   1.000
_cell.length_c   1.000
_cell.angle_alpha   90.00
_cell.angle_beta   90.00
_cell.angle_gamma   90.00
#
_symmetry.space_group_name_H-M   'P 1'
#
loop_
_entity.id
_entity.type
_entity.pdbx_description
1 polymer ?
#
loop_
_entity_poly.entity_id
_entity_poly.type
_entity_poly.pdbx_seq_one_letter_code
_entity_poly.pdbx_strand_id
1 'polypeptide(L)'
;MNGELDVLQQALHDAFDCLNPGGRLVIITFHSLEDRMVKNAFAQWSKGCTCPKEFPVCVCGNKPKGKALKSVAPSAAELEENPRARSARLRVFEKY
;
A
#
# COMPACT_ATOMS: atom_id res chain seq x y z
N MET A 1 -0.16 1.13 -23.65
CA MET A 1 0.60 0.62 -22.49
C MET A 1 -0.21 0.92 -21.23
N ASN A 2 -1.36 0.26 -21.06
CA ASN A 2 -2.27 0.44 -19.90
C ASN A 2 -2.34 -0.81 -19.02
N GLY A 3 -1.93 -1.98 -19.52
CA GLY A 3 -2.11 -3.25 -18.82
C GLY A 3 -1.15 -3.47 -17.64
N GLU A 4 0.05 -2.88 -17.64
CA GLU A 4 1.01 -3.07 -16.53
C GLU A 4 0.48 -2.52 -15.19
N LEU A 5 -0.24 -1.40 -15.23
CA LEU A 5 -0.83 -0.79 -14.03
C LEU A 5 -2.03 -1.60 -13.53
N ASP A 6 -2.87 -2.10 -14.43
CA ASP A 6 -4.01 -2.95 -14.08
C ASP A 6 -3.54 -4.27 -13.46
N VAL A 7 -2.48 -4.87 -14.02
CA VAL A 7 -1.85 -6.08 -13.48
C VAL A 7 -1.27 -5.82 -12.08
N LEU A 8 -0.58 -4.69 -11.88
CA LEU A 8 -0.07 -4.32 -10.56
C LEU A 8 -1.21 -4.17 -9.54
N GLN A 9 -2.29 -3.51 -9.92
CA GLN A 9 -3.44 -3.33 -9.04
C GLN A 9 -4.04 -4.67 -8.63
N GLN A 10 -4.28 -5.55 -9.60
CA GLN A 10 -4.84 -6.88 -9.34
C GLN A 10 -3.92 -7.71 -8.44
N ALA A 11 -2.62 -7.78 -8.79
CA ALA A 11 -1.63 -8.51 -8.00
C ALA A 11 -1.54 -8.00 -6.56
N LEU A 12 -1.70 -6.69 -6.34
CA LEU A 12 -1.68 -6.08 -5.02
C LEU A 12 -2.90 -6.50 -4.18
N HIS A 13 -4.08 -6.58 -4.79
CA HIS A 13 -5.28 -7.09 -4.13
C HIS A 13 -5.17 -8.59 -3.82
N ASP A 14 -4.74 -9.39 -4.81
CA ASP A 14 -4.59 -10.85 -4.66
C ASP A 14 -3.58 -11.17 -3.55
N ALA A 15 -2.42 -10.48 -3.54
CA ALA A 15 -1.40 -10.67 -2.51
C ALA A 15 -1.92 -10.32 -1.11
N PHE A 16 -2.75 -9.28 -0.98
CA PHE A 16 -3.35 -8.91 0.30
C PHE A 16 -4.36 -9.95 0.79
N ASP A 17 -5.15 -10.51 -0.12
CA ASP A 17 -6.16 -11.52 0.22
C ASP A 17 -5.51 -12.85 0.66
N CYS A 18 -4.34 -13.20 0.11
CA CYS A 18 -3.54 -14.34 0.54
C CYS A 18 -2.90 -14.20 1.93
N LEU A 19 -2.86 -13.00 2.52
CA LEU A 19 -2.26 -12.82 3.85
C LEU A 19 -3.15 -13.36 4.96
N ASN A 20 -2.53 -14.06 5.92
CA ASN A 20 -3.15 -14.34 7.21
C ASN A 20 -3.22 -13.08 8.08
N PRO A 21 -4.09 -13.05 9.11
CA PRO A 21 -4.05 -12.04 10.17
C PRO A 21 -2.64 -11.87 10.75
N GLY A 22 -2.19 -10.64 10.91
CA GLY A 22 -0.82 -10.28 11.30
C GLY A 22 0.23 -10.40 10.17
N GLY A 23 -0.15 -10.90 8.99
CA GLY A 23 0.71 -11.00 7.81
C GLY A 23 1.09 -9.64 7.25
N ARG A 24 2.28 -9.55 6.64
CA ARG A 24 2.82 -8.30 6.09
C ARG A 24 3.02 -8.36 4.59
N LEU A 25 2.48 -7.37 3.89
CA LEU A 25 2.76 -7.11 2.48
C LEU A 25 3.89 -6.07 2.37
N VAL A 26 4.99 -6.43 1.73
CA VAL A 26 6.14 -5.56 1.49
C VAL A 26 6.28 -5.33 -0.01
N ILE A 27 6.26 -4.08 -0.45
CA ILE A 27 6.36 -3.72 -1.87
C ILE A 27 7.47 -2.69 -2.03
N ILE A 28 8.34 -2.90 -3.01
CA ILE A 28 9.36 -1.96 -3.46
C ILE A 28 8.95 -1.44 -4.83
N THR A 29 8.77 -0.14 -4.96
CA THR A 29 8.37 0.52 -6.21
C THR A 29 9.52 1.38 -6.73
N PHE A 30 9.76 1.41 -8.04
CA PHE A 30 10.85 2.19 -8.65
C PHE A 30 10.36 3.45 -9.37
N HIS A 31 9.07 3.57 -9.60
CA HIS A 31 8.47 4.74 -10.22
C HIS A 31 7.32 5.33 -9.42
N SER A 32 7.09 6.64 -9.61
CA SER A 32 6.11 7.41 -8.85
C SER A 32 4.67 6.96 -9.05
N LEU A 33 4.34 6.41 -10.23
CA LEU A 33 3.00 5.87 -10.53
C LEU A 33 2.70 4.61 -9.71
N GLU A 34 3.66 3.68 -9.63
CA GLU A 34 3.58 2.49 -8.77
C GLU A 34 3.41 2.89 -7.30
N ASP A 35 4.30 3.76 -6.81
CA ASP A 35 4.29 4.21 -5.41
C ASP A 35 2.93 4.83 -5.04
N ARG A 36 2.36 5.61 -5.95
CA ARG A 36 1.03 6.21 -5.78
C ARG A 36 -0.07 5.15 -5.69
N MET A 37 -0.05 4.13 -6.54
CA MET A 37 -1.03 3.05 -6.52
C MET A 37 -0.97 2.27 -5.21
N VAL A 38 0.23 1.85 -4.79
CA VAL A 38 0.44 1.14 -3.51
C VAL A 38 -0.03 2.00 -2.34
N LYS A 39 0.35 3.29 -2.32
CA LYS A 39 -0.07 4.23 -1.27
C LYS A 39 -1.58 4.37 -1.19
N ASN A 40 -2.26 4.49 -2.33
CA ASN A 40 -3.71 4.64 -2.40
C ASN A 40 -4.43 3.38 -1.89
N ALA A 41 -3.96 2.19 -2.29
CA ALA A 41 -4.52 0.93 -1.81
C ALA A 41 -4.35 0.77 -0.30
N PHE A 42 -3.15 1.04 0.23
CA PHE A 42 -2.89 0.95 1.68
C PHE A 42 -3.74 1.95 2.46
N ALA A 43 -3.92 3.17 1.94
CA ALA A 43 -4.80 4.17 2.54
C ALA A 43 -6.26 3.70 2.52
N GLN A 44 -6.72 3.10 1.43
CA GLN A 44 -8.08 2.56 1.32
C GLN A 44 -8.31 1.41 2.29
N TRP A 45 -7.35 0.49 2.44
CA TRP A 45 -7.45 -0.63 3.38
C TRP A 45 -7.36 -0.19 4.84
N SER A 46 -6.66 0.92 5.11
CA SER A 46 -6.61 1.53 6.45
C SER A 46 -7.87 2.32 6.80
N LYS A 47 -8.71 2.66 5.82
CA LYS A 47 -9.96 3.39 6.09
C LYS A 47 -10.96 2.48 6.80
N GLY A 48 -11.51 2.98 7.89
CA GLY A 48 -12.65 2.37 8.57
C GLY A 48 -13.95 2.86 7.96
N CYS A 49 -14.84 3.39 8.81
CA CYS A 49 -16.13 3.93 8.40
C CYS A 49 -15.99 4.92 7.23
N THR A 50 -16.77 4.70 6.18
CA THR A 50 -16.87 5.59 5.00
C THR A 50 -18.21 6.31 4.93
N CYS A 51 -19.04 6.24 5.97
CA CYS A 51 -20.32 6.95 6.01
C CYS A 51 -20.11 8.48 5.99
N PRO A 52 -21.05 9.24 5.40
CA PRO A 52 -21.05 10.70 5.50
C PRO A 52 -21.03 11.15 6.97
N LYS A 53 -20.40 12.29 7.25
CA LYS A 53 -20.29 12.84 8.62
C LYS A 53 -21.64 13.17 9.27
N GLU A 54 -22.66 13.37 8.44
CA GLU A 54 -24.04 13.70 8.83
C GLU A 54 -24.82 12.47 9.31
N PHE A 55 -24.28 11.25 9.13
CA PHE A 55 -24.89 10.04 9.67
C PHE A 55 -24.51 9.89 11.16
N PRO A 56 -25.50 9.80 12.08
CA PRO A 56 -25.23 9.73 13.51
C PRO A 56 -24.62 8.40 13.96
N VAL A 57 -24.78 7.33 13.17
CA VAL A 57 -24.25 5.99 13.45
C VAL A 57 -23.70 5.37 12.16
N CYS A 58 -22.60 4.60 12.28
CA CYS A 58 -22.03 3.86 11.16
C CYS A 58 -23.02 2.79 10.65
N VAL A 59 -23.34 2.84 9.36
CA VAL A 59 -24.18 1.84 8.68
C VAL A 59 -23.44 1.05 7.61
N CYS A 60 -22.23 1.47 7.23
CA CYS A 60 -21.44 0.78 6.19
C CYS A 60 -20.77 -0.51 6.68
N GLY A 61 -20.67 -0.72 8.00
CA GLY A 61 -20.00 -1.88 8.59
C GLY A 61 -18.50 -1.97 8.29
N ASN A 62 -17.93 -0.97 7.63
CA ASN A 62 -16.58 -1.03 7.10
C ASN A 62 -15.55 -0.86 8.23
N LYS A 63 -14.68 -1.86 8.37
CA LYS A 63 -13.60 -1.86 9.35
C LYS A 63 -12.27 -1.76 8.62
N PRO A 64 -11.27 -1.07 9.20
CA PRO A 64 -9.92 -1.09 8.66
C PRO A 64 -9.43 -2.54 8.55
N LYS A 65 -8.83 -2.88 7.41
CA LYS A 65 -8.31 -4.22 7.14
C LYS A 65 -6.88 -4.42 7.66
N GLY A 66 -6.23 -3.36 8.12
CA GLY A 66 -4.85 -3.37 8.58
C GLY A 66 -4.30 -1.97 8.81
N LYS A 67 -2.98 -1.87 8.91
CA LYS A 67 -2.25 -0.60 9.04
C LYS A 67 -1.06 -0.55 8.09
N ALA A 68 -0.84 0.62 7.50
CA ALA A 68 0.41 0.94 6.83
C ALA A 68 1.51 1.25 7.86
N LEU A 69 2.70 0.69 7.67
CA LEU A 69 3.88 1.03 8.47
C LEU A 69 4.70 2.13 7.78
N LYS A 70 5.70 2.66 8.50
CA LYS A 70 6.60 3.71 7.99
C LYS A 70 7.31 3.23 6.71
N SER A 71 7.16 3.99 5.63
CA SER A 71 7.88 3.74 4.39
C SER A 71 9.37 3.99 4.54
N VAL A 72 10.18 3.21 3.83
CA VAL A 72 11.65 3.32 3.86
C VAL A 72 12.15 3.84 2.51
N ALA A 73 13.05 4.81 2.59
CA ALA A 73 13.80 5.36 1.47
C ALA A 73 15.20 4.71 1.45
N PRO A 74 15.83 4.61 0.27
CA PRO A 74 17.23 4.19 0.16
C PRO A 74 18.14 5.08 1.00
N SER A 75 19.16 4.48 1.58
CA SER A 75 20.18 5.21 2.34
C SER A 75 21.19 5.89 1.42
N ALA A 76 21.96 6.87 1.92
CA ALA A 76 23.00 7.52 1.11
C ALA A 76 24.07 6.53 0.61
N ALA A 77 24.49 5.59 1.46
CA ALA A 77 25.42 4.53 1.08
C ALA A 77 24.87 3.63 -0.03
N GLU A 78 23.59 3.25 0.07
CA GLU A 78 22.91 2.45 -0.96
C GLU A 78 22.80 3.20 -2.29
N LEU A 79 22.66 4.52 -2.27
CA LEU A 79 22.65 5.33 -3.50
C LEU A 79 24.03 5.46 -4.14
N GLU A 80 25.09 5.41 -3.34
CA GLU A 80 26.48 5.38 -3.82
C GLU A 80 26.81 4.06 -4.50
N GLU A 81 26.45 2.93 -3.85
CA GLU A 81 26.67 1.59 -4.40
C GLU A 81 25.70 1.25 -5.55
N ASN A 82 24.46 1.75 -5.47
CA ASN A 82 23.40 1.48 -6.43
C ASN A 82 22.60 2.75 -6.78
N PRO A 83 23.08 3.55 -7.75
CA PRO A 83 22.36 4.74 -8.21
C PRO A 83 20.94 4.47 -8.74
N ARG A 84 20.64 3.24 -9.18
CA ARG A 84 19.29 2.85 -9.65
C ARG A 84 18.27 2.79 -8.52
N ALA A 85 18.71 2.68 -7.26
CA ALA A 85 17.83 2.69 -6.10
C ALA A 85 17.26 4.09 -5.80
N ARG A 86 17.75 5.17 -6.42
CA ARG A 86 17.32 6.56 -6.14
C ARG A 86 15.80 6.79 -6.09
N SER A 87 15.08 6.14 -6.99
CA SER A 87 13.62 6.27 -7.08
C SER A 87 12.87 5.19 -6.31
N ALA A 88 13.58 4.25 -5.69
CA ALA A 88 12.98 3.15 -4.95
C ALA A 88 12.26 3.65 -3.68
N ARG A 89 11.11 3.07 -3.40
CA ARG A 89 10.36 3.26 -2.16
C ARG A 89 9.89 1.92 -1.65
N LEU A 90 10.21 1.59 -0.40
CA LEU A 90 9.71 0.41 0.27
C LEU A 90 8.51 0.80 1.14
N ARG A 91 7.39 0.10 0.94
CA ARG A 91 6.17 0.25 1.73
C ARG A 91 5.78 -1.08 2.36
N VAL A 92 5.25 -1.01 3.57
CA VAL A 92 4.78 -2.20 4.32
C VAL A 92 3.35 -1.98 4.81
N PHE A 93 2.52 -3.02 4.66
CA PHE A 93 1.18 -3.08 5.23
C PHE A 93 1.03 -4.33 6.08
N GLU A 94 0.49 -4.21 7.29
CA GLU A 94 0.20 -5.33 8.18
C GLU A 94 -1.32 -5.56 8.21
N LYS A 95 -1.78 -6.75 7.83
CA LYS A 95 -3.19 -7.15 7.86
C LYS A 95 -3.61 -7.44 9.30
N TYR A 96 -4.80 -7.02 9.68
CA TYR A 96 -5.38 -7.37 10.98
C TYR A 96 -5.91 -8.79 11.03
#